data_AF-A0A3N5TTI1-F1
#
_entry.id   AF-A0A3N5TTI1-F1
#
_cell.length_a   1.000
_cell.length_b   1.000
_cell.length_c   1.000
_cell.angle_alpha   90.00
_cell.angle_beta   90.00
_cell.angle_gamma   90.00
#
_symmetry.space_group_name_H-M   'P 1'
#
loop_
_entity.id
_entity.type
_entity.pdbx_description
1 polymer ?
#
loop_
_entity_poly.entity_id
_entity_poly.type
_entity_poly.pdbx_seq_one_letter_code
_entity_poly.pdbx_strand_id
1 'polypeptide(L)'
;MLWAAGFVLATGFSLVSIMKRSKEIIGFATERLTTNFIMMKERREKAAKRTRIMAEKKDLKEPEIEIKAAMTKPVKELPAPKQEVFEFMHSETGFKLPSVKLLDEPQARPASFDNENLKMQSKLLEKKLEDFGVNGRVAAVIPGPVITTFEYEPAPGVKINKIVNLTDDLSLALRATSIRIEAPIPGKAVIGIEIPNTDREIVGFKEVIVSGAFEKAKSKLTICLGKDIVGNPVVAELDKMPHLLIAGATGSGKSVALNTMICSLLYKATPDEVKLLMVDPKRIELAMYDGIPHLISPVVTDAKKATNALFWAVHEMERRYMVLSENKARNINQYQQKTAKGAKNEKGEILEKLPLIVIIIDEL
;
A
#
# COMPACT_ATOMS: atom_id res chain seq x y z
N MET A 1 -39.09 13.16 -105.00
CA MET A 1 -40.19 13.26 -104.01
C MET A 1 -40.93 11.93 -103.82
N LEU A 2 -41.29 11.19 -104.88
CA LEU A 2 -42.04 9.92 -104.75
C LEU A 2 -41.27 8.72 -104.14
N TRP A 3 -39.94 8.68 -104.24
CA TRP A 3 -39.13 7.59 -103.65
C TRP A 3 -38.96 7.67 -102.12
N ALA A 4 -39.01 8.87 -101.54
CA ALA A 4 -38.85 9.04 -100.09
C ALA A 4 -40.10 8.60 -99.30
N ALA A 5 -41.29 8.77 -99.89
CA ALA A 5 -42.55 8.35 -99.27
C ALA A 5 -42.71 6.81 -99.23
N GLY A 6 -42.20 6.10 -100.25
CA GLY A 6 -42.22 4.63 -100.29
C GLY A 6 -41.35 3.96 -99.22
N PHE A 7 -40.20 4.56 -98.89
CA PHE A 7 -39.29 4.02 -97.88
C PHE A 7 -39.86 4.12 -96.45
N VAL A 8 -40.59 5.20 -96.15
CA VAL A 8 -41.22 5.45 -94.84
C VAL A 8 -42.38 4.47 -94.56
N LEU A 9 -43.18 4.14 -95.57
CA LEU A 9 -44.32 3.22 -95.44
C LEU A 9 -43.89 1.74 -95.33
N ALA A 10 -42.80 1.33 -95.99
CA ALA A 10 -42.34 -0.06 -95.97
C ALA A 10 -41.55 -0.46 -94.71
N THR A 11 -40.97 0.53 -93.99
CA THR A 11 -40.07 0.27 -92.85
C THR A 11 -40.54 0.88 -91.53
N GLY A 12 -41.62 1.66 -91.53
CA GLY A 12 -42.10 2.39 -90.34
C GLY A 12 -41.14 3.48 -89.85
N PHE A 13 -40.16 3.89 -90.66
CA PHE A 13 -39.13 4.86 -90.30
C PHE A 13 -39.69 6.29 -90.25
N SER A 14 -39.92 6.81 -89.04
CA SER A 14 -40.30 8.21 -88.80
C SER A 14 -39.12 8.99 -88.21
N LEU A 15 -38.59 9.95 -88.96
CA LEU A 15 -37.54 10.88 -88.48
C LEU A 15 -37.95 11.66 -87.23
N VAL A 16 -39.25 11.91 -87.06
CA VAL A 16 -39.80 12.63 -85.91
C VAL A 16 -39.76 11.80 -84.63
N SER A 17 -39.94 10.47 -84.72
CA SER A 17 -39.87 9.58 -83.54
C SER A 17 -38.44 9.38 -83.05
N ILE A 18 -37.45 9.38 -83.96
CA ILE A 18 -36.02 9.34 -83.63
C ILE A 18 -35.60 10.64 -82.95
N MET A 19 -36.03 11.80 -83.45
CA MET A 19 -35.73 13.08 -82.81
C MET A 19 -36.34 13.18 -81.39
N LYS A 20 -37.58 12.73 -81.17
CA LYS A 20 -38.19 12.71 -79.83
C LYS A 20 -37.44 11.78 -78.87
N ARG A 21 -37.13 10.54 -79.30
CA ARG A 21 -36.32 9.60 -78.50
C ARG A 21 -34.93 10.14 -78.19
N SER A 22 -34.28 10.81 -79.14
CA SER A 22 -32.96 11.40 -78.91
C SER A 22 -32.99 12.52 -77.85
N LYS A 23 -34.03 13.38 -77.85
CA LYS A 23 -34.21 14.40 -76.81
C LYS A 23 -34.45 13.81 -75.43
N GLU A 24 -35.25 12.75 -75.34
CA GLU A 24 -35.51 12.05 -74.07
C GLU A 24 -34.25 11.36 -73.53
N ILE A 25 -33.47 10.72 -74.39
CA ILE A 25 -32.20 10.07 -74.02
C ILE A 25 -31.16 11.11 -73.56
N ILE A 26 -31.07 12.25 -74.26
CA ILE A 26 -30.16 13.34 -73.88
C ILE A 26 -30.59 13.96 -72.54
N GLY A 27 -31.89 14.20 -72.34
CA GLY A 27 -32.42 14.69 -71.05
C GLY A 27 -32.08 13.75 -69.90
N PHE A 28 -32.34 12.46 -70.07
CA PHE A 28 -32.02 11.44 -69.07
C PHE A 28 -30.51 11.32 -68.80
N ALA A 29 -29.68 11.46 -69.83
CA ALA A 29 -28.23 11.48 -69.66
C ALA A 29 -27.75 12.71 -68.87
N THR A 30 -28.32 13.89 -69.14
CA THR A 30 -27.97 15.13 -68.42
C THR A 30 -28.37 15.08 -66.96
N GLU A 31 -29.57 14.58 -66.64
CA GLU A 31 -30.04 14.41 -65.26
C GLU A 31 -29.21 13.38 -64.49
N ARG A 32 -28.77 12.31 -65.15
CA ARG A 32 -27.95 11.27 -64.52
C ARG A 32 -26.53 11.77 -64.24
N LEU A 33 -25.97 12.61 -65.12
CA LEU A 33 -24.66 13.22 -64.94
C LEU A 33 -24.65 14.25 -63.82
N THR A 34 -25.66 15.13 -63.76
CA THR A 34 -25.78 16.12 -62.68
C THR A 34 -26.01 15.46 -61.32
N THR A 35 -26.87 14.44 -61.26
CA THR A 35 -27.12 13.65 -60.04
C THR A 35 -25.85 12.94 -59.55
N ASN A 36 -25.11 12.30 -60.45
CA ASN A 36 -23.83 11.66 -60.09
C ASN A 36 -22.80 12.68 -59.59
N PHE A 37 -22.75 13.87 -60.18
CA PHE A 37 -21.83 14.94 -59.76
C PHE A 37 -22.15 15.45 -58.35
N ILE A 38 -23.45 15.67 -58.04
CA ILE A 38 -23.91 16.09 -56.71
C ILE A 38 -23.60 15.02 -55.67
N MET A 39 -23.91 13.74 -55.94
CA MET A 39 -23.57 12.64 -55.04
C MET A 39 -22.06 12.51 -54.80
N MET A 40 -21.24 12.74 -55.82
CA MET A 40 -19.78 12.70 -55.67
C MET A 40 -19.28 13.82 -54.76
N LYS A 41 -19.88 15.01 -54.86
CA LYS A 41 -19.57 16.16 -54.01
C LYS A 41 -19.95 15.91 -52.55
N GLU A 42 -21.16 15.40 -52.30
CA GLU A 42 -21.59 15.04 -50.94
C GLU A 42 -20.73 13.93 -50.31
N ARG A 43 -20.34 12.92 -51.10
CA ARG A 43 -19.46 11.85 -50.62
C ARG A 43 -18.08 12.40 -50.22
N ARG A 44 -17.54 13.35 -50.99
CA ARG A 44 -16.27 14.03 -50.66
C ARG A 44 -16.38 14.87 -49.39
N GLU A 45 -17.47 15.62 -49.22
CA GLU A 45 -17.70 16.41 -48.00
C GLU A 45 -17.88 15.53 -46.76
N LYS A 46 -18.66 14.44 -46.86
CA LYS A 46 -18.83 13.46 -45.77
C LYS A 46 -17.52 12.75 -45.44
N ALA A 47 -16.71 12.41 -46.45
CA ALA A 47 -15.39 11.83 -46.24
C ALA A 47 -14.46 12.82 -45.52
N ALA A 48 -14.37 14.07 -45.98
CA ALA A 48 -13.56 15.10 -45.35
C ALA A 48 -13.98 15.38 -43.89
N LYS A 49 -15.30 15.39 -43.60
CA LYS A 49 -15.83 15.56 -42.25
C LYS A 49 -15.47 14.37 -41.35
N ARG A 50 -15.55 13.14 -41.85
CA ARG A 50 -15.09 11.94 -41.13
C ARG A 50 -13.58 11.96 -40.87
N THR A 51 -12.77 12.37 -41.86
CA THR A 51 -11.32 12.48 -41.69
C THR A 51 -10.94 13.53 -40.66
N ARG A 52 -11.64 14.67 -40.62
CA ARG A 52 -11.48 15.69 -39.57
C ARG A 52 -11.82 15.16 -38.18
N ILE A 53 -12.97 14.50 -38.02
CA ILE A 53 -13.39 13.89 -36.75
C ILE A 53 -12.39 12.81 -36.28
N MET A 54 -11.87 11.99 -37.21
CA MET A 54 -10.84 11.00 -36.89
C MET A 54 -9.49 11.64 -36.52
N ALA A 55 -9.12 12.75 -37.15
CA ALA A 55 -7.91 13.49 -36.78
C ALA A 55 -8.04 14.14 -35.40
N GLU A 56 -9.18 14.77 -35.11
CA GLU A 56 -9.50 15.38 -33.81
C GLU A 56 -9.49 14.35 -32.67
N LYS A 57 -9.98 13.13 -32.92
CA LYS A 57 -9.89 12.00 -31.97
C LYS A 57 -8.48 11.46 -31.79
N LYS A 58 -7.58 11.64 -32.77
CA LYS A 58 -6.21 11.13 -32.73
C LYS A 58 -5.25 12.07 -31.97
N ASP A 59 -5.58 13.37 -31.91
CA ASP A 59 -4.81 14.39 -31.20
C ASP A 59 -5.13 14.51 -29.71
N LEU A 60 -6.21 13.90 -29.23
CA LEU A 60 -6.43 13.64 -27.81
C LEU A 60 -5.52 12.49 -27.38
N LYS A 61 -4.26 12.79 -27.04
CA LYS A 61 -3.39 11.84 -26.32
C LYS A 61 -4.16 11.37 -25.08
N GLU A 62 -4.49 10.08 -25.01
CA GLU A 62 -4.95 9.48 -23.76
C GLU A 62 -3.92 9.83 -22.69
N PRO A 63 -4.34 10.45 -21.56
CA PRO A 63 -3.43 10.76 -20.47
C PRO A 63 -2.77 9.45 -20.03
N GLU A 64 -1.44 9.37 -20.11
CA GLU A 64 -0.71 8.16 -19.72
C GLU A 64 -0.88 7.94 -18.21
N ILE A 65 -1.31 6.73 -17.84
CA ILE A 65 -1.38 6.29 -16.46
C ILE A 65 0.05 6.27 -15.90
N GLU A 66 0.30 7.11 -14.89
CA GLU A 66 1.62 7.22 -14.28
C GLU A 66 1.82 6.07 -13.27
N ILE A 67 2.67 5.11 -13.61
CA ILE A 67 3.03 4.01 -12.69
C ILE A 67 4.17 4.49 -11.79
N LYS A 68 3.86 4.81 -10.55
CA LYS A 68 4.82 5.22 -9.51
C LYS A 68 5.25 3.99 -8.75
N ALA A 69 6.02 3.12 -9.42
CA ALA A 69 6.70 2.04 -8.72
C ALA A 69 7.61 2.66 -7.65
N ALA A 70 7.40 2.30 -6.39
CA ALA A 70 8.32 2.68 -5.34
C ALA A 70 9.70 2.12 -5.73
N MET A 71 10.64 3.00 -6.08
CA MET A 71 12.05 2.63 -6.12
C MET A 71 12.44 2.32 -4.68
N THR A 72 12.19 1.09 -4.25
CA THR A 72 12.96 0.51 -3.17
C THR A 72 14.38 0.57 -3.67
N LYS A 73 15.16 1.53 -3.14
CA LYS A 73 16.61 1.50 -3.30
C LYS A 73 16.99 0.06 -3.00
N PRO A 74 17.66 -0.67 -3.90
CA PRO A 74 18.14 -2.00 -3.58
C PRO A 74 18.80 -1.84 -2.23
N VAL A 75 18.36 -2.64 -1.25
CA VAL A 75 19.03 -2.70 0.04
C VAL A 75 20.46 -2.95 -0.35
N LYS A 76 21.30 -1.91 -0.29
CA LYS A 76 22.72 -2.02 -0.55
C LYS A 76 23.09 -3.19 0.33
N GLU A 77 23.65 -4.26 -0.24
CA GLU A 77 24.23 -5.33 0.56
C GLU A 77 25.19 -4.61 1.51
N LEU A 78 24.70 -4.36 2.71
CA LEU A 78 25.50 -3.76 3.75
C LEU A 78 26.54 -4.85 3.97
N PRO A 79 27.83 -4.52 3.86
CA PRO A 79 28.87 -5.52 4.10
C PRO A 79 28.52 -6.19 5.42
N ALA A 80 28.48 -7.53 5.41
CA ALA A 80 28.18 -8.33 6.59
C ALA A 80 28.82 -7.65 7.79
N PRO A 81 28.07 -7.33 8.86
CA PRO A 81 28.58 -6.47 9.91
C PRO A 81 29.90 -7.07 10.36
N LYS A 82 31.00 -6.39 10.03
CA LYS A 82 32.29 -6.62 10.67
C LYS A 82 32.11 -6.08 12.07
N GLN A 83 31.37 -6.82 12.87
CA GLN A 83 31.39 -6.65 14.30
C GLN A 83 32.72 -7.24 14.71
N GLU A 84 33.79 -6.45 14.55
CA GLU A 84 34.92 -6.56 15.44
C GLU A 84 34.34 -6.23 16.81
N VAL A 85 33.93 -7.28 17.51
CA VAL A 85 33.48 -7.22 18.89
C VAL A 85 34.70 -6.77 19.65
N PHE A 86 34.85 -5.46 19.83
CA PHE A 86 35.86 -4.95 20.75
C PHE A 86 35.52 -5.51 22.13
N GLU A 87 36.46 -6.25 22.71
CA GLU A 87 36.36 -6.91 24.02
C GLU A 87 36.00 -5.96 25.19
N PHE A 88 35.90 -4.64 24.98
CA PHE A 88 35.52 -3.71 26.04
C PHE A 88 34.02 -3.38 26.11
N MET A 89 33.17 -3.84 25.18
CA MET A 89 31.70 -3.63 25.22
C MET A 89 30.95 -4.66 26.07
N HIS A 90 31.57 -5.18 27.13
CA HIS A 90 30.88 -6.05 28.07
C HIS A 90 29.88 -5.20 28.88
N SER A 91 28.58 -5.53 28.80
CA SER A 91 27.67 -5.22 29.90
C SER A 91 28.24 -5.89 31.16
N GLU A 92 27.93 -5.37 32.34
CA GLU A 92 28.38 -5.94 33.62
C GLU A 92 27.99 -7.43 33.79
N THR A 93 27.12 -7.94 32.91
CA THR A 93 26.61 -9.33 32.82
C THR A 93 27.10 -10.15 31.61
N GLY A 94 27.84 -9.57 30.65
CA GLY A 94 28.35 -10.28 29.46
C GLY A 94 27.29 -10.74 28.44
N PHE A 95 26.05 -10.25 28.53
CA PHE A 95 24.96 -10.64 27.63
C PHE A 95 25.18 -10.09 26.21
N LYS A 96 25.12 -10.97 25.20
CA LYS A 96 25.23 -10.60 23.78
C LYS A 96 23.87 -10.67 23.10
N LEU A 97 23.52 -9.64 22.34
CA LEU A 97 22.31 -9.62 21.53
C LEU A 97 22.32 -10.75 20.49
N PRO A 98 21.14 -11.31 20.15
CA PRO A 98 21.04 -12.38 19.16
C PRO A 98 21.50 -11.92 17.78
N SER A 99 22.10 -12.85 17.01
CA SER A 99 22.50 -12.57 15.63
C SER A 99 21.30 -12.64 14.70
N VAL A 100 21.21 -11.71 13.75
CA VAL A 100 20.19 -11.73 12.67
C VAL A 100 20.25 -12.96 11.78
N LYS A 101 21.32 -13.78 11.88
CA LYS A 101 21.44 -15.08 11.21
C LYS A 101 20.45 -16.13 11.73
N LEU A 102 19.87 -15.92 12.92
CA LEU A 102 18.81 -16.77 13.45
C LEU A 102 17.46 -16.53 12.73
N LEU A 103 17.36 -15.48 11.91
CA LEU A 103 16.15 -15.13 11.17
C LEU A 103 16.23 -15.62 9.73
N ASP A 104 15.10 -16.10 9.24
CA ASP A 104 14.93 -16.55 7.85
C ASP A 104 15.28 -15.44 6.85
N GLU A 105 15.92 -15.84 5.75
CA GLU A 105 16.19 -14.91 4.66
C GLU A 105 14.89 -14.48 3.97
N PRO A 106 14.80 -13.21 3.54
CA PRO A 106 13.64 -12.76 2.79
C PRO A 106 13.51 -13.53 1.49
N GLN A 107 12.27 -13.87 1.13
CA GLN A 107 12.00 -14.49 -0.16
C GLN A 107 12.30 -13.50 -1.29
N ALA A 108 12.84 -14.01 -2.39
CA ALA A 108 13.08 -13.20 -3.58
C ALA A 108 11.74 -12.59 -4.03
N ARG A 109 11.71 -11.27 -4.21
CA ARG A 109 10.51 -10.60 -4.70
C ARG A 109 10.13 -11.20 -6.06
N PRO A 110 8.87 -11.61 -6.26
CA PRO A 110 8.40 -11.93 -7.60
C PRO A 110 8.67 -10.72 -8.49
N ALA A 111 9.19 -11.01 -9.69
CA ALA A 111 9.65 -10.00 -10.62
C ALA A 111 8.58 -8.92 -10.80
N SER A 112 9.01 -7.67 -10.62
CA SER A 112 8.37 -6.39 -11.00
C SER A 112 6.93 -6.49 -11.47
N PHE A 113 6.03 -5.79 -10.78
CA PHE A 113 4.67 -5.49 -11.23
C PHE A 113 4.63 -5.32 -12.75
N ASP A 114 3.98 -6.26 -13.42
CA ASP A 114 3.81 -6.19 -14.86
C ASP A 114 3.04 -4.91 -15.18
N ASN A 115 3.76 -3.93 -15.74
CA ASN A 115 3.19 -2.62 -16.06
C ASN A 115 1.99 -2.77 -17.02
N GLU A 116 1.97 -3.79 -17.86
CA GLU A 116 0.82 -4.09 -18.71
C GLU A 116 -0.37 -4.57 -17.87
N ASN A 117 -0.14 -5.49 -16.94
CA ASN A 117 -1.18 -5.96 -16.02
C ASN A 117 -1.76 -4.82 -15.17
N LEU A 118 -0.91 -3.95 -14.61
CA LEU A 118 -1.37 -2.78 -13.85
C LEU A 118 -2.24 -1.85 -14.71
N LYS A 119 -1.83 -1.57 -15.95
CA LYS A 119 -2.64 -0.77 -16.89
C LYS A 119 -3.97 -1.43 -17.23
N MET A 120 -3.98 -2.75 -17.42
CA MET A 120 -5.22 -3.51 -17.65
C MET A 120 -6.15 -3.44 -16.43
N GLN A 121 -5.60 -3.58 -15.23
CA GLN A 121 -6.36 -3.43 -13.98
C GLN A 121 -6.91 -2.02 -13.80
N SER A 122 -6.14 -0.98 -14.14
CA SER A 122 -6.64 0.41 -14.12
C SER A 122 -7.84 0.59 -15.06
N LYS A 123 -7.75 0.12 -16.30
CA LYS A 123 -8.86 0.19 -17.26
C LYS A 123 -10.08 -0.61 -16.81
N LEU A 124 -9.85 -1.76 -16.17
CA LEU A 124 -10.92 -2.56 -15.60
C LEU A 124 -11.61 -1.82 -14.45
N LEU A 125 -10.85 -1.20 -13.55
CA LEU A 125 -11.37 -0.40 -12.43
C LEU A 125 -12.23 0.77 -12.94
N GLU A 126 -11.73 1.53 -13.92
CA GLU A 126 -12.47 2.63 -14.56
C GLU A 126 -13.80 2.13 -15.12
N LYS A 127 -13.76 1.05 -15.91
CA LYS A 127 -14.96 0.45 -16.51
C LYS A 127 -15.97 -0.02 -15.46
N LYS A 128 -15.50 -0.63 -14.37
CA LYS A 128 -16.40 -1.09 -13.29
C LYS A 128 -17.05 0.06 -12.55
N LEU A 129 -16.31 1.13 -12.28
CA LEU A 129 -16.87 2.33 -11.68
C LEU A 129 -17.88 3.00 -12.63
N GLU A 130 -17.60 3.03 -13.94
CA GLU A 130 -18.52 3.50 -14.96
C GLU A 130 -19.82 2.69 -14.99
N ASP A 131 -19.75 1.35 -14.89
CA ASP A 131 -20.93 0.46 -14.80
C ASP A 131 -21.83 0.84 -13.60
N PHE A 132 -21.27 1.35 -12.49
CA PHE A 132 -22.00 1.85 -11.32
C PHE A 132 -22.37 3.35 -11.40
N GLY A 133 -22.18 3.97 -12.58
CA GLY A 133 -22.46 5.38 -12.84
C GLY A 133 -21.51 6.34 -12.13
N VAL A 134 -20.27 5.92 -11.87
CA VAL A 134 -19.19 6.76 -11.34
C VAL A 134 -18.17 6.96 -12.45
N ASN A 135 -18.23 8.12 -13.11
CA ASN A 135 -17.27 8.49 -14.15
C ASN A 135 -16.01 9.09 -13.54
N GLY A 136 -14.86 8.86 -14.17
CA GLY A 136 -13.56 9.32 -13.72
C GLY A 136 -12.45 8.55 -14.41
N ARG A 137 -11.22 8.70 -13.92
CA ARG A 137 -10.03 8.04 -14.49
C ARG A 137 -9.02 7.69 -13.41
N VAL A 138 -8.18 6.70 -13.67
CA VAL A 138 -7.01 6.40 -12.86
C VAL A 138 -5.87 7.33 -13.28
N ALA A 139 -5.45 8.20 -12.38
CA ALA A 139 -4.36 9.15 -12.59
C ALA A 139 -2.99 8.50 -12.37
N ALA A 140 -2.86 7.66 -11.34
CA ALA A 140 -1.61 6.98 -11.01
C ALA A 140 -1.84 5.61 -10.37
N VAL A 141 -0.83 4.75 -10.48
CA VAL A 141 -0.81 3.43 -9.83
C VAL A 141 0.44 3.33 -8.98
N ILE A 142 0.25 3.02 -7.70
CA ILE A 142 1.32 2.87 -6.72
C ILE A 142 1.31 1.42 -6.25
N PRO A 143 2.14 0.55 -6.85
CA PRO A 143 2.19 -0.84 -6.45
C PRO A 143 2.96 -1.02 -5.14
N GLY A 144 2.42 -1.87 -4.27
CA GLY A 144 2.97 -2.22 -2.97
C GLY A 144 3.14 -3.73 -2.77
N PRO A 145 3.69 -4.19 -1.65
CA PRO A 145 3.97 -5.62 -1.41
C PRO A 145 2.70 -6.49 -1.30
N VAL A 146 1.65 -5.97 -0.66
CA VAL A 146 0.41 -6.72 -0.36
C VAL A 146 -0.78 -6.17 -1.15
N ILE A 147 -0.81 -4.86 -1.36
CA ILE A 147 -1.87 -4.16 -2.08
C ILE A 147 -1.26 -3.22 -3.12
N THR A 148 -2.06 -2.84 -4.10
CA THR A 148 -1.75 -1.78 -5.06
C THR A 148 -2.77 -0.66 -4.89
N THR A 149 -2.28 0.58 -4.77
CA THR A 149 -3.13 1.77 -4.65
C THR A 149 -3.32 2.39 -6.02
N PHE A 150 -4.57 2.49 -6.46
CA PHE A 150 -4.98 3.19 -7.68
C PHE A 150 -5.49 4.59 -7.29
N GLU A 151 -4.80 5.64 -7.72
CA GLU A 151 -5.24 7.01 -7.52
C GLU A 151 -6.31 7.34 -8.57
N TYR A 152 -7.57 7.35 -8.16
CA TYR A 152 -8.72 7.61 -9.00
C TYR A 152 -9.16 9.07 -8.91
N GLU A 153 -9.22 9.76 -10.05
CA GLU A 153 -9.72 11.11 -10.20
C GLU A 153 -11.19 11.05 -10.67
N PRO A 154 -12.16 11.30 -9.78
CA PRO A 154 -13.57 11.29 -10.15
C PRO A 154 -13.93 12.50 -11.01
N ALA A 155 -14.89 12.34 -11.92
CA ALA A 155 -15.39 13.44 -12.73
C ALA A 155 -16.05 14.54 -11.87
N PRO A 156 -16.04 15.81 -12.31
CA PRO A 156 -16.69 16.90 -11.60
C PRO A 156 -18.16 16.59 -11.26
N GLY A 157 -18.55 16.84 -10.01
CA GLY A 157 -19.91 16.61 -9.52
C GLY A 157 -20.19 15.20 -8.98
N VAL A 158 -19.25 14.25 -9.11
CA VAL A 158 -19.35 12.94 -8.46
C VAL A 158 -19.16 13.10 -6.94
N LYS A 159 -20.14 12.64 -6.15
CA LYS A 159 -20.06 12.67 -4.69
C LYS A 159 -19.13 11.58 -4.17
N ILE A 160 -18.20 11.92 -3.29
CA ILE A 160 -17.25 10.98 -2.66
C ILE A 160 -17.98 9.80 -1.99
N ASN A 161 -19.05 10.07 -1.24
CA ASN A 161 -19.84 9.03 -0.56
C ASN A 161 -20.41 7.99 -1.52
N LYS A 162 -20.69 8.36 -2.78
CA LYS A 162 -21.16 7.40 -3.79
C LYS A 162 -20.10 6.34 -4.05
N ILE A 163 -18.83 6.73 -4.09
CA ILE A 163 -17.69 5.83 -4.36
C ILE A 163 -17.40 4.96 -3.14
N VAL A 164 -17.37 5.56 -1.94
CA VAL A 164 -17.11 4.84 -0.68
C VAL A 164 -18.16 3.74 -0.45
N ASN A 165 -19.42 4.00 -0.79
CA ASN A 165 -20.51 3.04 -0.64
C ASN A 165 -20.46 1.87 -1.65
N LEU A 166 -19.63 1.95 -2.70
CA LEU A 166 -19.45 0.87 -3.68
C LEU A 166 -18.35 -0.11 -3.30
N THR A 167 -17.79 -0.03 -2.09
CA THR A 167 -16.64 -0.85 -1.68
C THR A 167 -16.90 -2.36 -1.84
N ASP A 168 -18.04 -2.86 -1.38
CA ASP A 168 -18.38 -4.28 -1.46
C ASP A 168 -18.70 -4.71 -2.90
N ASP A 169 -19.47 -3.89 -3.63
CA ASP A 169 -19.83 -4.13 -5.03
C ASP A 169 -18.60 -4.14 -5.93
N LEU A 170 -17.65 -3.24 -5.68
CA LEU A 170 -16.39 -3.16 -6.42
C LEU A 170 -15.48 -4.35 -6.09
N SER A 171 -15.46 -4.78 -4.83
CA SER A 171 -14.73 -5.99 -4.41
C SER A 171 -15.23 -7.21 -5.17
N LEU A 172 -16.56 -7.37 -5.27
CA LEU A 172 -17.19 -8.44 -6.04
C LEU A 172 -16.89 -8.32 -7.55
N ALA A 173 -17.01 -7.13 -8.12
CA ALA A 173 -16.82 -6.88 -9.54
C ALA A 173 -15.36 -7.11 -10.01
N LEU A 174 -14.40 -6.85 -9.13
CA LEU A 174 -12.96 -7.02 -9.38
C LEU A 174 -12.42 -8.36 -8.86
N ARG A 175 -13.28 -9.20 -8.25
CA ARG A 175 -12.89 -10.48 -7.62
C ARG A 175 -11.79 -10.31 -6.56
N ALA A 176 -11.79 -9.17 -5.88
CA ALA A 176 -10.87 -8.88 -4.79
C ALA A 176 -11.45 -9.41 -3.47
N THR A 177 -10.59 -9.82 -2.54
CA THR A 177 -11.04 -10.27 -1.20
C THR A 177 -11.70 -9.12 -0.43
N SER A 178 -11.12 -7.94 -0.51
CA SER A 178 -11.65 -6.69 0.04
C SER A 178 -10.96 -5.51 -0.65
N ILE A 179 -11.64 -4.38 -0.74
CA ILE A 179 -11.08 -3.13 -1.24
C ILE A 179 -11.15 -2.10 -0.12
N ARG A 180 -10.14 -1.23 -0.01
CA ARG A 180 -10.18 -0.07 0.88
C ARG A 180 -10.18 1.20 0.03
N ILE A 181 -11.09 2.12 0.35
CA ILE A 181 -11.21 3.40 -0.34
C ILE A 181 -10.81 4.51 0.63
N GLU A 182 -9.72 5.21 0.31
CA GLU A 182 -9.22 6.37 1.04
C GLU A 182 -9.59 7.64 0.29
N ALA A 183 -10.52 8.42 0.84
CA ALA A 183 -11.08 9.59 0.17
C ALA A 183 -11.22 10.81 1.11
N PRO A 184 -10.69 11.99 0.74
CA PRO A 184 -9.66 12.24 -0.29
C PRO A 184 -8.25 11.89 0.20
N ILE A 185 -7.30 11.66 -0.72
CA ILE A 185 -5.88 11.57 -0.34
C ILE A 185 -5.38 12.97 0.07
N PRO A 186 -4.77 13.14 1.27
CA PRO A 186 -4.27 14.44 1.71
C PRO A 186 -3.30 15.08 0.70
N GLY A 187 -3.60 16.32 0.29
CA GLY A 187 -2.77 17.07 -0.65
C GLY A 187 -2.96 16.71 -2.13
N LYS A 188 -3.90 15.83 -2.48
CA LYS A 188 -4.23 15.49 -3.88
C LYS A 188 -5.75 15.53 -4.11
N ALA A 189 -6.17 15.89 -5.32
CA ALA A 189 -7.58 15.87 -5.74
C ALA A 189 -8.00 14.48 -6.27
N VAL A 190 -7.59 13.41 -5.59
CA VAL A 190 -7.83 12.01 -5.99
C VAL A 190 -8.26 11.16 -4.80
N ILE A 191 -8.84 10.00 -5.11
CA ILE A 191 -9.25 8.97 -4.17
C ILE A 191 -8.29 7.79 -4.31
N GLY A 192 -7.79 7.25 -3.20
CA GLY A 192 -6.97 6.03 -3.21
C GLY A 192 -7.88 4.81 -3.15
N ILE A 193 -7.82 3.95 -4.18
CA ILE A 193 -8.50 2.66 -4.18
C ILE A 193 -7.44 1.58 -4.02
N GLU A 194 -7.41 0.94 -2.86
CA GLU A 194 -6.45 -0.08 -2.49
C GLU A 194 -7.01 -1.46 -2.82
N ILE A 195 -6.36 -2.15 -3.75
CA ILE A 195 -6.77 -3.47 -4.23
C ILE A 195 -5.68 -4.48 -3.86
N PRO A 196 -6.03 -5.62 -3.22
CA PRO A 196 -5.09 -6.70 -2.95
C PRO A 196 -4.41 -7.22 -4.20
N ASN A 197 -3.10 -7.43 -4.11
CA ASN A 197 -2.36 -8.08 -5.19
C ASN A 197 -2.77 -9.54 -5.30
N THR A 198 -2.73 -10.09 -6.53
CA THR A 198 -2.96 -11.53 -6.76
C THR A 198 -1.91 -12.37 -6.04
N ASP A 199 -0.64 -11.98 -6.17
CA ASP A 199 0.49 -12.57 -5.46
C ASP A 199 0.96 -11.59 -4.37
N ARG A 200 0.66 -11.91 -3.10
CA ARG A 200 1.04 -11.08 -1.95
C ARG A 200 2.42 -11.45 -1.45
N GLU A 201 3.29 -10.46 -1.30
CA GLU A 201 4.62 -10.63 -0.71
C GLU A 201 4.51 -10.89 0.81
N ILE A 202 5.21 -11.91 1.30
CA ILE A 202 5.39 -12.11 2.75
C ILE A 202 6.39 -11.08 3.24
N VAL A 203 5.99 -10.22 4.18
CA VAL A 203 6.89 -9.27 4.82
C VAL A 203 7.70 -9.99 5.90
N GLY A 204 8.96 -10.31 5.60
CA GLY A 204 9.85 -11.00 6.55
C GLY A 204 10.29 -10.10 7.70
N PHE A 205 10.31 -10.62 8.93
CA PHE A 205 10.77 -9.89 10.11
C PHE A 205 12.21 -9.38 9.97
N LYS A 206 13.09 -10.21 9.38
CA LYS A 206 14.49 -9.88 9.14
C LYS A 206 14.65 -8.60 8.32
N GLU A 207 13.80 -8.38 7.32
CA GLU A 207 13.87 -7.20 6.47
C GLU A 207 13.65 -5.89 7.23
N VAL A 208 12.81 -5.92 8.25
CA VAL A 208 12.53 -4.75 9.08
C VAL A 208 13.63 -4.56 10.12
N ILE A 209 14.12 -5.65 10.74
CA ILE A 209 15.20 -5.63 11.73
C ILE A 209 16.51 -5.08 11.14
N VAL A 210 16.89 -5.52 9.93
CA VAL A 210 18.13 -5.04 9.28
C VAL A 210 17.95 -3.69 8.59
N SER A 211 16.75 -3.11 8.64
CA SER A 211 16.49 -1.81 8.02
C SER A 211 17.21 -0.69 8.78
N GLY A 212 17.64 0.33 8.05
CA GLY A 212 18.20 1.54 8.65
C GLY A 212 17.21 2.27 9.57
N ALA A 213 15.90 2.04 9.42
CA ALA A 213 14.87 2.60 10.30
C ALA A 213 14.97 1.98 11.71
N PHE A 214 15.12 0.65 11.80
CA PHE A 214 15.28 -0.05 13.07
C PHE A 214 16.67 0.17 13.66
N GLU A 215 17.73 0.04 12.85
CA GLU A 215 19.13 0.15 13.31
C GLU A 215 19.41 1.52 13.94
N LYS A 216 18.98 2.61 13.28
CA LYS A 216 19.23 3.99 13.73
C LYS A 216 18.30 4.46 14.86
N ALA A 217 17.23 3.71 15.15
CA ALA A 217 16.33 4.05 16.24
C ALA A 217 17.09 4.04 17.58
N LYS A 218 16.94 5.10 18.37
CA LYS A 218 17.69 5.25 19.63
C LYS A 218 16.99 4.57 20.81
N SER A 219 15.66 4.45 20.74
CA SER A 219 14.89 3.83 21.81
C SER A 219 15.24 2.35 21.96
N LYS A 220 15.29 1.90 23.22
CA LYS A 220 15.40 0.48 23.55
C LYS A 220 14.06 -0.24 23.45
N LEU A 221 12.96 0.52 23.34
CA LEU A 221 11.61 0.01 23.15
C LEU A 221 11.13 0.18 21.70
N THR A 222 12.05 0.15 20.73
CA THR A 222 11.68 0.14 19.32
C THR A 222 11.09 -1.21 18.94
N ILE A 223 9.90 -1.18 18.34
CA ILE A 223 9.17 -2.36 17.85
C ILE A 223 9.00 -2.29 16.32
N CYS A 224 9.19 -3.43 15.65
CA CYS A 224 8.93 -3.57 14.23
C CYS A 224 7.42 -3.75 14.00
N LEU A 225 6.85 -2.99 13.06
CA LEU A 225 5.44 -3.12 12.68
C LEU A 225 5.27 -3.85 11.34
N GLY A 226 6.23 -3.73 10.43
CA GLY A 226 6.18 -4.34 9.10
C GLY A 226 6.63 -3.38 8.01
N LYS A 227 5.90 -3.35 6.90
CA LYS A 227 6.08 -2.39 5.81
C LYS A 227 4.82 -1.57 5.62
N ASP A 228 4.96 -0.34 5.12
CA ASP A 228 3.84 0.48 4.68
C ASP A 228 3.26 -0.02 3.34
N ILE A 229 2.22 0.66 2.85
CA ILE A 229 1.52 0.32 1.61
C ILE A 229 2.42 0.38 0.36
N VAL A 230 3.58 1.05 0.42
CA VAL A 230 4.54 1.13 -0.69
C VAL A 230 5.80 0.29 -0.46
N GLY A 231 5.88 -0.45 0.66
CA GLY A 231 6.95 -1.37 0.98
C GLY A 231 8.11 -0.80 1.80
N ASN A 232 8.00 0.41 2.36
CA ASN A 232 9.03 0.94 3.26
C ASN A 232 8.94 0.28 4.64
N PRO A 233 10.07 -0.10 5.27
CA PRO A 233 10.06 -0.61 6.63
C PRO A 233 9.51 0.40 7.64
N VAL A 234 8.59 -0.05 8.50
CA VAL A 234 7.94 0.74 9.54
C VAL A 234 8.30 0.19 10.91
N VAL A 235 8.79 1.08 11.77
CA VAL A 235 9.09 0.82 13.18
C VAL A 235 8.43 1.90 14.04
N ALA A 236 8.11 1.56 15.29
CA ALA A 236 7.58 2.50 16.28
C ALA A 236 8.40 2.45 17.57
N GLU A 237 8.40 3.53 18.35
CA GLU A 237 9.07 3.59 19.65
C GLU A 237 7.98 3.60 20.75
N LEU A 238 7.93 2.53 21.56
CA LEU A 238 6.88 2.33 22.57
C LEU A 238 6.98 3.34 23.73
N ASP A 239 8.15 3.93 23.98
CA ASP A 239 8.33 5.00 24.96
C ASP A 239 7.58 6.30 24.58
N LYS A 240 7.33 6.53 23.29
CA LYS A 240 6.49 7.64 22.79
C LYS A 240 4.99 7.31 22.79
N MET A 241 4.65 6.03 22.89
CA MET A 241 3.29 5.50 22.95
C MET A 241 3.18 4.60 24.19
N PRO A 242 3.16 5.19 25.40
CA PRO A 242 3.52 4.48 26.64
C PRO A 242 2.65 3.26 26.94
N HIS A 243 1.46 3.18 26.35
CA HIS A 243 0.60 2.01 26.36
C HIS A 243 0.08 1.73 24.95
N LEU A 244 0.00 0.46 24.59
CA LEU A 244 -0.46 -0.01 23.28
C LEU A 244 -1.57 -1.06 23.49
N LEU A 245 -2.69 -0.87 22.80
CA LEU A 245 -3.77 -1.85 22.72
C LEU A 245 -3.74 -2.51 21.34
N ILE A 246 -3.74 -3.84 21.30
CA ILE A 246 -3.77 -4.63 20.05
C ILE A 246 -5.06 -5.44 20.04
N ALA A 247 -5.86 -5.28 18.98
CA ALA A 247 -7.11 -6.02 18.78
C ALA A 247 -7.16 -6.61 17.38
N GLY A 248 -7.73 -7.80 17.25
CA GLY A 248 -7.90 -8.50 15.98
C GLY A 248 -8.64 -9.81 16.16
N ALA A 249 -9.41 -10.21 15.15
CA ALA A 249 -10.09 -11.51 15.14
C ALA A 249 -9.09 -12.67 15.03
N THR A 250 -9.50 -13.88 15.37
CA THR A 250 -8.68 -15.09 15.19
C THR A 250 -8.21 -15.19 13.73
N GLY A 251 -6.92 -15.45 13.52
CA GLY A 251 -6.33 -15.54 12.18
C GLY A 251 -5.98 -14.19 11.53
N SER A 252 -6.26 -13.04 12.17
CA SER A 252 -5.88 -11.71 11.66
C SER A 252 -4.39 -11.39 11.81
N GLY A 253 -3.63 -12.20 12.56
CA GLY A 253 -2.21 -12.00 12.79
C GLY A 253 -1.84 -11.36 14.13
N LYS A 254 -2.78 -11.19 15.08
CA LYS A 254 -2.51 -10.65 16.44
C LYS A 254 -1.29 -11.31 17.11
N SER A 255 -1.29 -12.63 17.17
CA SER A 255 -0.22 -13.42 17.79
C SER A 255 1.13 -13.24 17.09
N VAL A 256 1.13 -13.20 15.75
CA VAL A 256 2.35 -12.96 14.96
C VAL A 256 2.89 -11.55 15.21
N ALA A 257 2.02 -10.55 15.26
CA ALA A 257 2.39 -9.18 15.58
C ALA A 257 2.96 -9.06 17.00
N LEU A 258 2.35 -9.73 17.98
CA LEU A 258 2.84 -9.75 19.36
C LEU A 258 4.25 -10.34 19.45
N ASN A 259 4.47 -11.50 18.84
CA ASN A 259 5.79 -12.13 18.76
C ASN A 259 6.81 -11.24 18.04
N THR A 260 6.40 -10.57 16.96
CA THR A 260 7.26 -9.61 16.23
C THR A 260 7.69 -8.46 17.12
N MET A 261 6.79 -7.91 17.94
CA MET A 261 7.10 -6.84 18.89
C MET A 261 8.04 -7.33 19.99
N ILE A 262 7.80 -8.51 20.57
CA ILE A 262 8.68 -9.09 21.60
C ILE A 262 10.08 -9.33 21.04
N CYS A 263 10.18 -9.99 19.89
CA CYS A 263 11.47 -10.22 19.23
C CYS A 263 12.18 -8.90 18.92
N SER A 264 11.46 -7.85 18.52
CA SER A 264 12.07 -6.53 18.31
C SER A 264 12.77 -6.01 19.57
N LEU A 265 12.16 -6.16 20.75
CA LEU A 265 12.78 -5.81 22.02
C LEU A 265 14.02 -6.65 22.31
N LEU A 266 13.95 -7.98 22.09
CA LEU A 266 15.06 -8.91 22.33
C LEU A 266 16.27 -8.67 21.40
N TYR A 267 16.03 -8.17 20.18
CA TYR A 267 17.09 -7.76 19.25
C TYR A 267 17.63 -6.34 19.54
N LYS A 268 16.96 -5.53 20.36
CA LYS A 268 17.32 -4.12 20.62
C LYS A 268 17.93 -3.88 22.00
N ALA A 269 17.55 -4.67 23.00
CA ALA A 269 17.83 -4.40 24.40
C ALA A 269 18.35 -5.63 25.16
N THR A 270 19.30 -5.38 26.06
CA THR A 270 19.79 -6.37 27.01
C THR A 270 18.87 -6.48 28.24
N PRO A 271 18.96 -7.54 29.05
CA PRO A 271 18.18 -7.69 30.29
C PRO A 271 18.36 -6.56 31.31
N ASP A 272 19.52 -5.90 31.29
CA ASP A 272 19.84 -4.77 32.18
C ASP A 272 19.20 -3.45 31.69
N GLU A 273 18.77 -3.41 30.42
CA GLU A 273 18.14 -2.25 29.80
C GLU A 273 16.61 -2.38 29.78
N VAL A 274 16.08 -3.57 29.50
CA VAL A 274 14.65 -3.86 29.41
C VAL A 274 14.32 -5.17 30.12
N LYS A 275 13.31 -5.11 30.99
CA LYS A 275 12.72 -6.26 31.68
C LYS A 275 11.27 -6.44 31.24
N LEU A 276 10.84 -7.71 31.16
CA LEU A 276 9.54 -8.11 30.65
C LEU A 276 8.72 -8.78 31.77
N LEU A 277 7.44 -8.42 31.84
CA LEU A 277 6.44 -9.12 32.63
C LEU A 277 5.38 -9.63 31.67
N MET A 278 5.22 -10.95 31.57
CA MET A 278 4.33 -11.58 30.60
C MET A 278 3.16 -12.27 31.30
N VAL A 279 1.95 -12.02 30.82
CA VAL A 279 0.70 -12.63 31.27
C VAL A 279 0.05 -13.35 30.11
N ASP A 280 -0.08 -14.67 30.23
CA ASP A 280 -0.69 -15.55 29.23
C ASP A 280 -1.61 -16.56 29.94
N PRO A 281 -2.90 -16.20 30.11
CA PRO A 281 -3.85 -17.07 30.80
C PRO A 281 -4.16 -18.35 30.02
N LYS A 282 -3.93 -18.36 28.69
CA LYS A 282 -4.23 -19.49 27.81
C LYS A 282 -3.05 -20.45 27.64
N ARG A 283 -1.83 -20.02 27.98
CA ARG A 283 -0.57 -20.78 27.84
C ARG A 283 -0.26 -21.17 26.39
N ILE A 284 -0.59 -20.31 25.45
CA ILE A 284 -0.43 -20.58 24.02
C ILE A 284 0.67 -19.68 23.45
N GLU A 285 0.53 -18.37 23.64
CA GLU A 285 1.30 -17.40 22.88
C GLU A 285 2.63 -17.03 23.55
N LEU A 286 2.65 -16.89 24.89
CA LEU A 286 3.83 -16.39 25.60
C LEU A 286 4.62 -17.46 26.34
N ALA A 287 4.07 -18.67 26.48
CA ALA A 287 4.73 -19.77 27.19
C ALA A 287 6.13 -20.11 26.63
N MET A 288 6.36 -19.90 25.33
CA MET A 288 7.65 -20.14 24.68
C MET A 288 8.78 -19.19 25.13
N TYR A 289 8.45 -18.07 25.78
CA TYR A 289 9.42 -17.11 26.30
C TYR A 289 9.86 -17.43 27.73
N ASP A 290 9.33 -18.48 28.36
CA ASP A 290 9.70 -18.80 29.73
C ASP A 290 11.20 -19.13 29.84
N GLY A 291 11.85 -18.58 30.86
CA GLY A 291 13.29 -18.75 31.10
C GLY A 291 14.22 -17.76 30.38
N ILE A 292 13.73 -16.82 29.55
CA ILE A 292 14.60 -15.76 29.02
C ILE A 292 15.07 -14.82 30.14
N PRO A 293 16.31 -14.29 30.08
CA PRO A 293 16.87 -13.46 31.15
C PRO A 293 16.19 -12.09 31.31
N HIS A 294 15.41 -11.66 30.32
CA HIS A 294 14.61 -10.44 30.38
C HIS A 294 13.39 -10.56 31.28
N LEU A 295 12.92 -11.77 31.62
CA LEU A 295 11.73 -11.93 32.45
C LEU A 295 11.98 -11.50 33.90
N ILE A 296 10.99 -10.81 34.49
CA ILE A 296 10.94 -10.45 35.91
C ILE A 296 10.47 -11.64 36.75
N SER A 297 9.54 -12.41 36.20
CA SER A 297 8.99 -13.64 36.77
C SER A 297 8.71 -14.62 35.64
N PRO A 298 8.54 -15.92 35.94
CA PRO A 298 7.97 -16.87 34.98
C PRO A 298 6.66 -16.34 34.39
N VAL A 299 6.33 -16.79 33.18
CA VAL A 299 5.11 -16.35 32.47
C VAL A 299 3.89 -16.61 33.35
N VAL A 300 3.13 -15.55 33.62
CA VAL A 300 2.00 -15.61 34.56
C VAL A 300 0.78 -16.18 33.86
N THR A 301 0.37 -17.37 34.27
CA THR A 301 -0.77 -18.07 33.65
C THR A 301 -2.05 -18.02 34.48
N ASP A 302 -1.94 -17.70 35.77
CA ASP A 302 -3.08 -17.66 36.69
C ASP A 302 -3.60 -16.22 36.82
N ALA A 303 -4.91 -16.03 36.70
CA ALA A 303 -5.53 -14.70 36.73
C ALA A 303 -5.30 -13.97 38.06
N LYS A 304 -5.31 -14.68 39.20
CA LYS A 304 -5.05 -14.05 40.51
C LYS A 304 -3.58 -13.63 40.62
N LYS A 305 -2.66 -14.46 40.12
CA LYS A 305 -1.24 -14.09 40.02
C LYS A 305 -1.03 -12.90 39.08
N ALA A 306 -1.81 -12.78 38.00
CA ALA A 306 -1.75 -11.63 37.12
C ALA A 306 -2.14 -10.34 37.85
N THR A 307 -3.20 -10.36 38.66
CA THR A 307 -3.57 -9.23 39.53
C THR A 307 -2.43 -8.85 40.47
N ASN A 308 -1.79 -9.83 41.12
CA ASN A 308 -0.66 -9.56 42.00
C ASN A 308 0.55 -8.98 41.25
N ALA A 309 0.81 -9.43 40.02
CA ALA A 309 1.88 -8.92 39.19
C ALA A 309 1.64 -7.46 38.78
N LEU A 310 0.37 -7.07 38.53
CA LEU A 310 0.00 -5.68 38.29
C LEU A 310 0.12 -4.82 39.56
N PHE A 311 -0.28 -5.33 40.74
CA PHE A 311 -0.04 -4.62 42.01
C PHE A 311 1.45 -4.41 42.26
N TRP A 312 2.28 -5.42 41.98
CA TRP A 312 3.74 -5.27 42.03
C TRP A 312 4.23 -4.16 41.09
N ALA A 313 3.72 -4.11 39.86
CA ALA A 313 4.09 -3.06 38.91
C ALA A 313 3.72 -1.65 39.39
N VAL A 314 2.56 -1.50 40.06
CA VAL A 314 2.14 -0.23 40.68
C VAL A 314 3.10 0.16 41.81
N HIS A 315 3.45 -0.78 42.71
CA HIS A 315 4.41 -0.50 43.78
C HIS A 315 5.82 -0.19 43.26
N GLU A 316 6.27 -0.86 42.20
CA GLU A 316 7.54 -0.55 41.55
C GLU A 316 7.52 0.84 40.90
N MET A 317 6.39 1.26 40.31
CA MET A 317 6.21 2.61 39.81
C MET A 317 6.34 3.65 40.94
N GLU A 318 5.69 3.44 42.08
CA GLU A 318 5.79 4.32 43.27
C GLU A 318 7.23 4.38 43.81
N ARG A 319 7.89 3.22 43.95
CA ARG A 319 9.31 3.12 44.32
C ARG A 319 10.18 3.94 43.38
N ARG A 320 9.98 3.83 42.06
CA ARG A 320 10.73 4.59 41.06
C ARG A 320 10.48 6.09 41.18
N TYR A 321 9.26 6.54 41.46
CA TYR A 321 9.00 7.97 41.70
C TYR A 321 9.80 8.51 42.89
N MET A 322 9.91 7.75 43.98
CA MET A 322 10.75 8.12 45.13
C MET A 322 12.23 8.21 44.73
N VAL A 323 12.77 7.17 44.08
CA VAL A 323 14.17 7.14 43.61
C VAL A 323 14.47 8.29 42.64
N LEU A 324 13.57 8.59 41.72
CA LEU A 324 13.71 9.70 40.78
C LEU A 324 13.73 11.05 41.50
N SER A 325 12.84 11.24 42.48
CA SER A 325 12.74 12.46 43.28
C SER A 325 14.01 12.71 44.12
N GLU A 326 14.46 11.70 44.87
CA GLU A 326 15.68 11.75 45.68
C GLU A 326 16.91 12.10 44.82
N ASN A 327 16.95 11.58 43.59
CA ASN A 327 18.05 11.82 42.66
C ASN A 327 17.84 13.00 41.73
N LYS A 328 16.82 13.85 41.98
CA LYS A 328 16.51 15.06 41.19
C LYS A 328 16.41 14.77 39.70
N ALA A 329 15.75 13.67 39.33
CA ALA A 329 15.50 13.27 37.95
C ALA A 329 14.00 13.37 37.65
N ARG A 330 13.62 13.98 36.52
CA ARG A 330 12.22 14.17 36.11
C ARG A 330 11.62 12.94 35.44
N ASN A 331 12.47 12.09 34.86
CA ASN A 331 12.07 10.88 34.14
C ASN A 331 13.21 9.87 34.16
N ILE A 332 12.88 8.63 33.76
CA ILE A 332 13.83 7.51 33.75
C ILE A 332 15.03 7.76 32.83
N ASN A 333 14.85 8.46 31.70
CA ASN A 333 15.95 8.78 30.79
C ASN A 333 16.99 9.70 31.46
N GLN A 334 16.53 10.73 32.19
CA GLN A 334 17.42 11.62 32.93
C GLN A 334 18.15 10.88 34.06
N TYR A 335 17.46 9.95 34.73
CA TYR A 335 18.06 9.11 35.75
C TYR A 335 19.13 8.18 35.17
N GLN A 336 18.84 7.50 34.05
CA GLN A 336 19.78 6.64 33.35
C GLN A 336 21.02 7.41 32.85
N GLN A 337 20.87 8.67 32.43
CA GLN A 337 22.02 9.52 32.10
C GLN A 337 22.90 9.84 33.31
N LYS A 338 22.31 9.97 34.51
CA LYS A 338 23.07 10.16 35.76
C LYS A 338 23.80 8.88 36.15
N THR A 339 23.13 7.73 36.09
CA THR A 339 23.75 6.43 36.42
C THR A 339 24.88 6.08 35.44
N ALA A 340 24.69 6.34 34.14
CA ALA A 340 25.74 6.15 33.13
C ALA A 340 26.99 7.02 33.34
N LYS A 341 26.84 8.17 34.02
CA LYS A 341 27.96 9.04 34.42
C LYS A 341 28.59 8.64 35.76
N GLY A 342 28.19 7.51 36.34
CA GLY A 342 28.68 7.05 37.64
C GLY A 342 28.25 7.97 38.79
N ALA A 343 27.12 8.68 38.65
CA ALA A 343 26.61 9.53 39.72
C ALA A 343 26.36 8.71 40.99
N LYS A 344 26.59 9.35 42.12
CA LYS A 344 26.36 8.79 43.44
C LYS A 344 25.15 9.46 44.09
N ASN A 345 24.43 8.73 44.94
CA ASN A 345 23.37 9.29 45.77
C ASN A 345 23.96 10.20 46.87
N GLU A 346 23.10 10.85 47.64
CA GLU A 346 23.52 11.73 48.76
C GLU A 346 24.32 10.98 49.85
N LYS A 347 24.24 9.64 49.88
CA LYS A 347 25.00 8.75 50.79
C LYS A 347 26.35 8.30 50.21
N GLY A 348 26.70 8.72 48.99
CA GLY A 348 27.96 8.36 48.33
C GLY A 348 27.98 6.99 47.64
N GLU A 349 26.83 6.32 47.55
CA GLU A 349 26.67 5.02 46.88
C GLU A 349 26.39 5.22 45.38
N ILE A 350 26.88 4.31 44.54
CA ILE A 350 26.64 4.36 43.09
C ILE A 350 25.16 4.12 42.82
N LEU A 351 24.57 4.94 41.94
CA LEU A 351 23.16 4.78 41.58
C LEU A 351 22.92 3.47 40.81
N GLU A 352 21.98 2.67 41.31
CA GLU A 352 21.51 1.46 40.65
C GLU A 352 20.81 1.80 39.32
N LYS A 353 21.10 1.04 38.27
CA LYS A 353 20.43 1.19 36.97
C LYS A 353 18.98 0.71 37.07
N LEU A 354 18.05 1.50 36.54
CA LEU A 354 16.64 1.12 36.44
C LEU A 354 16.34 0.68 34.99
N PRO A 355 16.08 -0.62 34.73
CA PRO A 355 15.68 -1.08 33.41
C PRO A 355 14.27 -0.57 33.09
N LEU A 356 13.97 -0.36 31.81
CA LEU A 356 12.59 -0.14 31.35
C LEU A 356 11.80 -1.44 31.59
N ILE A 357 10.54 -1.32 32.02
CA ILE A 357 9.67 -2.49 32.23
C ILE A 357 8.57 -2.45 31.17
N VAL A 358 8.43 -3.54 30.42
CA VAL A 358 7.31 -3.76 29.50
C VAL A 358 6.43 -4.86 30.05
N ILE A 359 5.15 -4.55 30.22
CA ILE A 359 4.14 -5.51 30.67
C ILE A 359 3.33 -5.92 29.44
N ILE A 360 3.29 -7.22 29.17
CA ILE A 360 2.63 -7.81 28.00
C ILE A 360 1.53 -8.73 28.48
N ILE A 361 0.30 -8.45 28.02
CA ILE A 361 -0.90 -9.21 28.35
C ILE A 361 -1.51 -9.63 27.00
N ASP A 362 -1.50 -10.92 26.69
CA ASP A 362 -2.01 -11.43 25.40
C ASP A 362 -3.55 -11.31 25.29
N GLU A 363 -4.24 -11.61 26.38
CA GLU A 363 -5.69 -11.52 26.49
C GLU A 363 -6.07 -10.78 27.78
N LEU A 364 -6.79 -9.67 27.62
CA LEU A 364 -7.24 -8.80 28.72
C LEU A 364 -8.53 -9.30 29.36
#